data_AF-A0A2E1AGL4-F1
#
_entry.id   AF-A0A2E1AGL4-F1
#
_cell.length_a   1.000
_cell.length_b   1.000
_cell.length_c   1.000
_cell.angle_alpha   90.00
_cell.angle_beta   90.00
_cell.angle_gamma   90.00
#
_symmetry.space_group_name_H-M   'P 1'
#
loop_
_entity.id
_entity.type
_entity.pdbx_description
1 polymer ?
#
loop_
_entity_poly.entity_id
_entity_poly.type
_entity_poly.pdbx_seq_one_letter_code
_entity_poly.pdbx_strand_id
1 'polypeptide(L)'
;MRDTACCDLNDFLKAVADDTRQRILFLLRNREMSVSELDTHLAVSQPTVSHHLAILRRSQLVTARYEGRWVYYRINPDCVKECSDEIRVHFKKPIHQQNMEHKQPEMIKRRMVVILAHPDDESFPLGGTLAKYAAEGVEITLVCATKGEAGIPDSSREETARLREHELLTAADVLGLSDVRFLGWLDSELDKADEKIVIGQLVAILSEIQPQVVITFGADGISGHPDHIAVHQLTTAAFKESGVRGLLYYIAPSEATQQGCGVLPPRAITGGPTIGIDVSQYLVTKVRATQCHASQNPPFSGDPKTEAEHLACHEYFVLAFPVLESVTTHDLFEQKLEMEVHHERA
;
A
#
# COMPACT_ATOMS: atom_id res chain seq x y z
N MET A 1 31.54 28.99 12.14
CA MET A 1 32.49 28.45 11.15
C MET A 1 31.65 28.01 9.95
N ARG A 2 31.76 28.79 8.85
CA ARG A 2 31.20 28.64 7.49
C ARG A 2 29.84 27.94 7.32
N ASP A 3 28.82 28.80 7.16
CA ASP A 3 27.66 28.56 6.30
C ASP A 3 28.14 28.23 4.87
N THR A 4 28.01 26.97 4.48
CA THR A 4 27.93 26.58 3.07
C THR A 4 26.67 25.77 2.92
N ALA A 5 25.52 26.46 2.94
CA ALA A 5 24.33 25.90 2.34
C ALA A 5 24.67 25.58 0.88
N CYS A 6 24.44 24.32 0.52
CA CYS A 6 24.57 23.86 -0.85
C CYS A 6 23.58 24.61 -1.77
N CYS A 7 23.82 24.52 -3.07
CA CYS A 7 23.09 25.21 -4.14
C CYS A 7 21.59 25.39 -3.87
N ASP A 8 21.05 26.62 -4.04
CA ASP A 8 19.60 26.88 -3.95
C ASP A 8 18.83 26.01 -4.96
N LEU A 9 17.77 25.34 -4.51
CA LEU A 9 16.99 24.41 -5.32
C LEU A 9 16.45 25.05 -6.60
N ASN A 10 16.01 26.31 -6.53
CA ASN A 10 15.49 27.01 -7.69
C ASN A 10 16.58 27.25 -8.75
N ASP A 11 17.77 27.63 -8.32
CA ASP A 11 18.94 27.77 -9.20
C ASP A 11 19.41 26.43 -9.77
N PHE A 12 19.34 25.35 -8.98
CA PHE A 12 19.56 23.98 -9.48
C PHE A 12 18.57 23.63 -10.60
N LEU A 13 17.26 23.81 -10.37
CA LEU A 13 16.20 23.48 -11.33
C LEU A 13 16.33 24.29 -12.62
N LYS A 14 16.58 25.60 -12.53
CA LYS A 14 16.86 26.46 -13.69
C LYS A 14 18.11 26.02 -14.44
N ALA A 15 19.14 25.59 -13.72
CA ALA A 15 20.38 25.13 -14.33
C ALA A 15 20.23 23.79 -15.05
N VAL A 16 19.42 22.85 -14.54
CA VAL A 16 19.19 21.56 -15.23
C VAL A 16 18.09 21.61 -16.30
N ALA A 17 17.25 22.64 -16.35
CA ALA A 17 16.15 22.75 -17.31
C ALA A 17 16.55 23.00 -18.79
N ASP A 18 17.84 23.10 -19.10
CA ASP A 18 18.36 23.40 -20.43
C ASP A 18 19.10 22.22 -21.03
N ASP A 19 18.74 21.86 -22.26
CA ASP A 19 19.24 20.67 -22.94
C ASP A 19 20.77 20.66 -23.11
N THR A 20 21.39 21.83 -23.35
CA THR A 20 22.84 21.91 -23.51
C THR A 20 23.53 21.68 -22.16
N ARG A 21 23.00 22.24 -21.08
CA ARG A 21 23.50 22.00 -19.71
C ARG A 21 23.31 20.55 -19.28
N GLN A 22 22.18 19.91 -19.60
CA GLN A 22 21.98 18.49 -19.35
C GLN A 22 23.01 17.61 -20.09
N ARG A 23 23.27 17.92 -21.36
CA ARG A 23 24.29 17.21 -22.16
C ARG A 23 25.69 17.39 -21.58
N ILE A 24 26.05 18.60 -21.13
CA ILE A 24 27.32 18.84 -20.42
C ILE A 24 27.42 17.96 -19.18
N LEU A 25 26.39 17.95 -18.32
CA LEU A 25 26.36 17.11 -17.11
C LEU A 25 26.50 15.63 -17.46
N PHE A 26 25.81 15.15 -18.50
CA PHE A 26 25.91 13.77 -18.94
C PHE A 26 27.33 13.38 -19.36
N LEU A 27 28.04 14.25 -20.10
CA LEU A 27 29.42 14.04 -20.51
C LEU A 27 30.38 13.99 -19.31
N LEU A 28 30.10 14.79 -18.27
CA LEU A 28 30.90 14.86 -17.05
C LEU A 28 30.61 13.75 -16.02
N ARG A 29 29.65 12.86 -16.29
CA ARG A 29 29.17 11.83 -15.33
C ARG A 29 30.29 10.96 -14.76
N ASN A 30 31.24 10.56 -15.60
CA ASN A 30 32.25 9.55 -15.25
C ASN A 30 33.68 10.10 -15.25
N ARG A 31 33.91 11.33 -15.71
CA ARG A 31 35.25 11.94 -15.83
C ARG A 31 35.18 13.47 -15.82
N GLU A 32 36.30 14.10 -15.49
CA GLU A 32 36.44 15.54 -15.69
C GLU A 32 36.78 15.85 -17.17
N MET A 33 36.33 16.99 -17.67
CA MET A 33 36.60 17.44 -19.04
C MET A 33 36.85 18.94 -19.09
N SER A 34 37.71 19.35 -20.01
CA SER A 34 37.98 20.75 -20.34
C SER A 34 36.92 21.33 -21.28
N VAL A 35 36.89 22.66 -21.40
CA VAL A 35 35.95 23.36 -22.31
C VAL A 35 36.14 22.92 -23.76
N SER A 36 37.39 22.76 -24.22
CA SER A 36 37.70 22.33 -25.59
C SER A 36 37.25 20.89 -25.85
N GLU A 37 37.33 20.01 -24.86
CA GLU A 37 36.83 18.64 -25.02
C GLU A 37 35.30 18.62 -25.06
N LEU A 38 34.62 19.39 -24.21
CA LEU A 38 33.17 19.52 -24.24
C LEU A 38 32.65 20.09 -25.57
N ASP A 39 33.34 21.10 -26.11
CA ASP A 39 33.03 21.72 -27.41
C ASP A 39 33.00 20.70 -28.55
N THR A 40 33.90 19.72 -28.56
CA THR A 40 33.92 18.68 -29.62
C THR A 40 32.70 17.74 -29.61
N HIS A 41 31.99 17.65 -28.48
CA HIS A 41 30.84 16.76 -28.30
C HIS A 41 29.50 17.48 -28.32
N LEU A 42 29.52 18.81 -28.33
CA LEU A 42 28.33 19.65 -28.27
C LEU A 42 28.18 20.41 -29.60
N ALA A 43 26.97 20.46 -30.13
CA ALA A 43 26.68 21.17 -31.39
C ALA A 43 26.49 22.68 -31.17
N VAL A 44 27.30 23.30 -30.30
CA VAL A 44 27.27 24.72 -29.94
C VAL A 44 28.69 25.27 -29.94
N SER A 45 28.84 26.60 -29.99
CA SER A 45 30.17 27.22 -30.00
C SER A 45 30.83 27.20 -28.62
N GLN A 46 32.16 27.19 -28.59
CA GLN A 46 32.96 27.24 -27.36
C GLN A 46 32.60 28.42 -26.41
N PRO A 47 32.30 29.65 -26.89
CA PRO A 47 31.80 30.72 -26.03
C PRO A 47 30.47 30.36 -25.35
N THR A 48 29.56 29.68 -26.06
CA THR A 48 28.29 29.18 -25.51
C THR A 48 28.51 28.09 -24.47
N VAL A 49 29.43 27.15 -24.73
CA VAL A 49 29.82 26.12 -23.73
C VAL A 49 30.36 26.78 -22.46
N SER A 50 31.24 27.79 -22.61
CA SER A 50 31.81 28.54 -21.48
C SER A 50 30.72 29.27 -20.68
N HIS A 51 29.73 29.86 -21.36
CA HIS A 51 28.58 30.49 -20.74
C HIS A 51 27.76 29.50 -19.91
N HIS A 52 27.45 28.31 -20.47
CA HIS A 52 26.74 27.26 -19.75
C HIS A 52 27.51 26.72 -18.55
N LEU A 53 28.82 26.50 -18.68
CA LEU A 53 29.68 26.10 -17.56
C LEU A 53 29.72 27.17 -16.45
N ALA A 54 29.69 28.46 -16.81
CA ALA A 54 29.58 29.54 -15.83
C ALA A 54 28.24 29.54 -15.09
N ILE A 55 27.14 29.15 -15.74
CA ILE A 55 25.84 28.95 -15.08
C ILE A 55 25.91 27.75 -14.13
N LEU A 56 26.34 26.58 -14.63
CA LEU A 56 26.46 25.35 -13.84
C LEU A 56 27.40 25.52 -12.63
N ARG A 57 28.46 26.32 -12.76
CA ARG A 57 29.39 26.61 -11.67
C ARG A 57 28.76 27.57 -10.64
N ARG A 58 27.98 28.56 -11.08
CA ARG A 58 27.24 29.47 -10.19
C ARG A 58 26.19 28.71 -9.37
N SER A 59 25.53 27.72 -9.96
CA SER A 59 24.60 26.82 -9.27
C SER A 59 25.32 25.66 -8.56
N GLN A 60 26.65 25.68 -8.47
CA GLN A 60 27.49 24.65 -7.84
C GLN A 60 27.31 23.21 -8.36
N LEU A 61 26.61 23.00 -9.48
CA LEU A 61 26.41 21.70 -10.13
C LEU A 61 27.71 21.11 -10.69
N VAL A 62 28.67 21.97 -11.00
CA VAL A 62 30.02 21.58 -11.41
C VAL A 62 31.08 22.32 -10.59
N THR A 63 32.16 21.64 -10.30
CA THR A 63 33.39 22.22 -9.74
C THR A 63 34.44 22.37 -10.84
N ALA A 64 35.37 23.30 -10.65
CA ALA A 64 36.46 23.56 -11.58
C ALA A 64 37.81 23.31 -10.91
N ARG A 65 38.65 22.50 -11.56
CA ARG A 65 40.04 22.24 -11.18
C ARG A 65 40.95 22.90 -12.20
N TYR A 66 41.96 23.62 -11.71
CA TYR A 66 42.93 24.30 -12.56
C TYR A 66 44.21 23.46 -12.64
N GLU A 67 44.68 23.21 -13.85
CA GLU A 67 45.93 22.50 -14.10
C GLU A 67 46.72 23.19 -15.21
N GLY A 68 47.73 23.96 -14.80
CA GLY A 68 48.48 24.83 -15.71
C GLY A 68 47.58 25.87 -16.37
N ARG A 69 47.45 25.80 -17.70
CA ARG A 69 46.60 26.70 -18.50
C ARG A 69 45.18 26.15 -18.73
N TRP A 70 44.91 24.93 -18.28
CA TRP A 70 43.65 24.23 -18.54
C TRP A 70 42.74 24.28 -17.32
N VAL A 71 41.43 24.32 -17.58
CA VAL A 71 40.38 24.23 -16.57
C VAL A 71 39.56 23.00 -16.86
N TYR A 72 39.52 22.08 -15.90
CA TYR A 72 38.75 20.86 -15.96
C TYR A 72 37.51 20.99 -15.09
N TYR A 73 36.38 20.55 -15.61
CA TYR A 73 35.10 20.57 -14.91
C TYR A 73 34.68 19.15 -14.53
N ARG A 74 34.07 18.99 -13.36
CA ARG A 74 33.47 17.74 -12.89
C ARG A 74 32.14 18.05 -12.20
N ILE A 75 31.19 17.12 -12.25
CA ILE A 75 29.96 17.20 -11.45
C ILE A 75 30.31 17.32 -9.96
N ASN A 76 29.59 18.19 -9.25
CA ASN A 76 29.63 18.25 -7.80
C ASN A 76 28.63 17.22 -7.22
N PRO A 77 29.08 16.07 -6.69
CA PRO A 77 28.17 15.03 -6.21
C PRO A 77 27.36 15.48 -4.99
N ASP A 78 27.91 16.37 -4.17
CA ASP A 78 27.25 16.85 -2.95
C ASP A 78 26.05 17.75 -3.32
N CYS A 79 26.20 18.67 -4.28
CA CYS A 79 25.09 19.48 -4.79
C CYS A 79 24.01 18.65 -5.50
N VAL A 80 24.39 17.61 -6.24
CA VAL A 80 23.39 16.71 -6.84
C VAL A 80 22.63 15.94 -5.76
N LYS A 81 23.32 15.44 -4.74
CA LYS A 81 22.70 14.69 -3.63
C LYS A 81 21.75 15.58 -2.83
N GLU A 82 22.22 16.73 -2.37
CA GLU A 82 21.44 17.65 -1.53
C GLU A 82 20.20 18.17 -2.27
N CYS A 83 20.34 18.64 -3.52
CA CYS A 83 19.17 19.06 -4.30
C CYS A 83 18.25 17.90 -4.67
N SER A 84 18.77 16.70 -4.94
CA SER A 84 17.91 15.53 -5.18
C SER A 84 17.12 15.15 -3.93
N ASP A 85 17.72 15.25 -2.74
CA ASP A 85 17.03 15.04 -1.48
C ASP A 85 16.00 16.15 -1.24
N GLU A 86 16.31 17.41 -1.56
CA GLU A 86 15.40 18.54 -1.43
C GLU A 86 14.21 18.48 -2.39
N ILE A 87 14.40 18.08 -3.65
CA ILE A 87 13.33 17.78 -4.61
C ILE A 87 12.46 16.65 -4.06
N ARG A 88 13.09 15.57 -3.59
CA ARG A 88 12.36 14.43 -3.01
C ARG A 88 11.53 14.85 -1.80
N VAL A 89 12.02 15.77 -0.98
CA VAL A 89 11.28 16.33 0.16
C VAL A 89 10.15 17.26 -0.28
N HIS A 90 10.39 18.16 -1.24
CA HIS A 90 9.40 19.12 -1.74
C HIS A 90 8.22 18.43 -2.45
N PHE A 91 8.50 17.42 -3.28
CA PHE A 91 7.48 16.73 -4.07
C PHE A 91 6.90 15.47 -3.38
N LYS A 92 7.39 15.08 -2.19
CA LYS A 92 6.73 14.06 -1.34
C LYS A 92 5.57 14.62 -0.50
N LYS A 93 5.36 15.94 -0.44
CA LYS A 93 4.25 16.53 0.33
C LYS A 93 2.98 16.62 -0.52
N PRO A 94 1.83 16.06 -0.09
CA PRO A 94 0.54 16.35 -0.72
C PRO A 94 0.22 17.86 -0.60
N ILE A 95 -0.53 18.39 -1.56
CA ILE A 95 -0.81 19.81 -1.82
C ILE A 95 -1.54 20.55 -0.67
N HIS A 96 -1.67 19.99 0.54
CA HIS A 96 -2.62 20.46 1.56
C HIS A 96 -2.07 20.98 2.88
N GLN A 97 -0.78 21.28 3.02
CA GLN A 97 -0.30 21.91 4.27
C GLN A 97 0.79 22.95 4.04
N GLN A 98 0.37 24.16 3.68
CA GLN A 98 1.06 25.38 4.13
C GLN A 98 0.37 25.84 5.41
N ASN A 99 0.96 25.56 6.57
CA ASN A 99 1.12 26.50 7.69
C ASN A 99 1.69 25.81 8.94
N MET A 100 2.60 26.54 9.58
CA MET A 100 3.16 26.39 10.94
C MET A 100 4.29 25.37 11.17
N GLU A 101 5.47 25.93 11.42
CA GLU A 101 6.59 25.34 12.14
C GLU A 101 6.15 24.75 13.49
N HIS A 102 5.91 23.45 13.55
CA HIS A 102 5.86 22.69 14.81
C HIS A 102 6.58 21.36 14.57
N LYS A 103 7.42 20.96 15.53
CA LYS A 103 8.14 19.66 15.60
C LYS A 103 7.34 18.56 14.92
N GLN A 104 7.88 17.94 13.87
CA GLN A 104 7.21 16.81 13.20
C GLN A 104 6.95 15.71 14.23
N PRO A 105 5.68 15.36 14.51
CA PRO A 105 5.40 14.10 15.17
C PRO A 105 5.89 12.99 14.25
N GLU A 106 6.46 11.92 14.82
CA GLU A 106 6.64 10.68 14.05
C GLU A 106 5.32 10.38 13.34
N MET A 107 5.36 10.33 12.00
CA MET A 107 4.22 9.87 11.22
C MET A 107 3.94 8.44 11.68
N ILE A 108 2.89 8.25 12.47
CA ILE A 108 2.47 6.93 12.93
C ILE A 108 2.24 6.10 11.67
N LYS A 109 3.08 5.08 11.48
CA LYS A 109 2.99 4.19 10.33
C LYS A 109 1.62 3.50 10.38
N ARG A 110 0.83 3.64 9.30
CA ARG A 110 -0.51 3.05 9.17
C ARG A 110 -0.38 1.53 9.15
N ARG A 111 -1.16 0.86 10.00
CA ARG A 111 -1.16 -0.60 10.18
C ARG A 111 -2.57 -1.13 10.05
N MET A 112 -2.71 -2.17 9.25
CA MET A 112 -3.93 -2.92 9.02
C MET A 112 -3.72 -4.37 9.40
N VAL A 113 -4.68 -4.95 10.13
CA VAL A 113 -4.72 -6.39 10.39
C VAL A 113 -5.95 -6.98 9.71
N VAL A 114 -5.75 -8.02 8.92
CA VAL A 114 -6.82 -8.73 8.20
C VAL A 114 -6.89 -10.15 8.76
N ILE A 115 -8.04 -10.59 9.24
CA ILE A 115 -8.20 -11.90 9.90
C ILE A 115 -9.23 -12.72 9.13
N LEU A 116 -8.78 -13.81 8.50
CA LEU A 116 -9.55 -14.66 7.59
C LEU A 116 -9.36 -16.14 7.92
N ALA A 117 -10.16 -17.02 7.30
CA ALA A 117 -10.22 -18.42 7.66
C ALA A 117 -9.19 -19.27 6.89
N HIS A 118 -9.10 -19.08 5.57
CA HIS A 118 -8.34 -19.97 4.68
C HIS A 118 -7.43 -19.21 3.70
N PRO A 119 -6.38 -19.89 3.18
CA PRO A 119 -5.59 -19.43 2.04
C PRO A 119 -6.38 -19.25 0.73
N ASP A 120 -6.71 -18.02 0.33
CA ASP A 120 -7.46 -17.58 -0.88
C ASP A 120 -8.47 -16.47 -0.55
N ASP A 121 -8.98 -16.49 0.68
CA ASP A 121 -9.92 -15.50 1.22
C ASP A 121 -9.40 -14.06 1.12
N GLU A 122 -8.09 -13.84 1.11
CA GLU A 122 -7.49 -12.50 1.03
C GLU A 122 -7.52 -11.91 -0.39
N SER A 123 -7.60 -12.77 -1.41
CA SER A 123 -7.39 -12.40 -2.81
C SER A 123 -8.69 -11.95 -3.48
N PHE A 124 -9.74 -12.76 -3.43
CA PHE A 124 -10.95 -12.50 -4.23
C PHE A 124 -11.87 -11.41 -3.65
N PRO A 125 -12.26 -11.43 -2.35
CA PRO A 125 -13.21 -10.44 -1.84
C PRO A 125 -12.60 -9.05 -1.60
N LEU A 126 -11.30 -8.97 -1.27
CA LEU A 126 -10.64 -7.71 -0.88
C LEU A 126 -9.23 -7.49 -1.43
N GLY A 127 -8.74 -8.33 -2.35
CA GLY A 127 -7.36 -8.25 -2.83
C GLY A 127 -7.01 -6.93 -3.51
N GLY A 128 -7.99 -6.28 -4.16
CA GLY A 128 -7.78 -4.95 -4.74
C GLY A 128 -7.50 -3.89 -3.66
N THR A 129 -8.23 -3.96 -2.55
CA THR A 129 -8.10 -3.07 -1.39
C THR A 129 -6.76 -3.29 -0.69
N LEU A 130 -6.34 -4.55 -0.52
CA LEU A 130 -5.04 -4.86 0.07
C LEU A 130 -3.90 -4.32 -0.79
N ALA A 131 -3.93 -4.58 -2.10
CA ALA A 131 -2.93 -4.07 -3.03
C ALA A 131 -2.87 -2.53 -3.06
N LYS A 132 -4.03 -1.86 -2.97
CA LYS A 132 -4.11 -0.40 -2.84
C LYS A 132 -3.39 0.10 -1.60
N TYR A 133 -3.77 -0.38 -0.42
CA TYR A 133 -3.20 0.11 0.83
C TYR A 133 -1.71 -0.25 0.99
N ALA A 134 -1.29 -1.41 0.49
CA ALA A 134 0.13 -1.77 0.41
C ALA A 134 0.91 -0.77 -0.45
N ALA A 135 0.39 -0.40 -1.63
CA ALA A 135 1.01 0.61 -2.50
C ALA A 135 1.07 2.01 -1.86
N GLU A 136 0.14 2.32 -0.97
CA GLU A 136 0.14 3.55 -0.15
C GLU A 136 1.04 3.47 1.10
N GLY A 137 1.76 2.37 1.28
CA GLY A 137 2.71 2.17 2.37
C GLY A 137 2.11 1.79 3.72
N VAL A 138 0.87 1.29 3.73
CA VAL A 138 0.27 0.67 4.93
C VAL A 138 0.96 -0.67 5.19
N GLU A 139 1.35 -0.91 6.44
CA GLU A 139 1.82 -2.24 6.87
C GLU A 139 0.61 -3.14 7.09
N ILE A 140 0.48 -4.17 6.27
CA ILE A 140 -0.65 -5.09 6.33
C ILE A 140 -0.17 -6.43 6.85
N THR A 141 -0.76 -6.88 7.97
CA THR A 141 -0.60 -8.23 8.50
C THR A 141 -1.85 -9.04 8.18
N LEU A 142 -1.70 -10.13 7.45
CA LEU A 142 -2.73 -11.14 7.29
C LEU A 142 -2.60 -12.21 8.37
N VAL A 143 -3.69 -12.50 9.06
CA VAL A 143 -3.81 -13.61 10.00
C VAL A 143 -4.79 -14.61 9.39
N CYS A 144 -4.29 -15.79 9.05
CA CYS A 144 -5.07 -16.89 8.54
C CYS A 144 -5.30 -17.91 9.66
N ALA A 145 -6.56 -18.27 9.93
CA ALA A 145 -6.88 -19.16 11.04
C ALA A 145 -6.35 -20.58 10.80
N THR A 146 -6.42 -21.05 9.55
CA THR A 146 -6.09 -22.42 9.14
C THR A 146 -5.10 -22.42 7.97
N LYS A 147 -4.64 -23.61 7.55
CA LYS A 147 -3.91 -23.76 6.28
C LYS A 147 -4.80 -24.31 5.16
N GLY A 148 -6.11 -24.34 5.35
CA GLY A 148 -7.07 -24.81 4.35
C GLY A 148 -6.93 -26.29 4.04
N GLU A 149 -6.58 -27.10 5.05
CA GLU A 149 -6.15 -28.49 4.92
C GLU A 149 -7.20 -29.42 4.30
N ALA A 150 -8.48 -29.04 4.30
CA ALA A 150 -9.57 -29.80 3.71
C ALA A 150 -9.94 -29.32 2.29
N GLY A 151 -9.28 -28.29 1.76
CA GLY A 151 -9.65 -27.62 0.50
C GLY A 151 -9.26 -28.34 -0.80
N ILE A 152 -8.54 -29.46 -0.74
CA ILE A 152 -8.17 -30.24 -1.94
C ILE A 152 -8.70 -31.67 -1.79
N PRO A 153 -9.69 -32.08 -2.62
CA PRO A 153 -10.19 -33.45 -2.63
C PRO A 153 -9.07 -34.47 -2.87
N ASP A 154 -9.18 -35.63 -2.22
CA ASP A 154 -8.28 -36.78 -2.40
C ASP A 154 -6.80 -36.55 -2.06
N SER A 155 -6.45 -35.41 -1.46
CA SER A 155 -5.10 -35.11 -0.94
C SER A 155 -5.03 -35.24 0.59
N SER A 156 -3.85 -35.55 1.12
CA SER A 156 -3.67 -35.56 2.58
C SER A 156 -3.70 -34.14 3.16
N ARG A 157 -4.16 -34.00 4.41
CA ARG A 157 -4.19 -32.70 5.11
C ARG A 157 -2.81 -32.06 5.17
N GLU A 158 -1.75 -32.83 5.41
CA GLU A 158 -0.38 -32.28 5.46
C GLU A 158 0.16 -31.82 4.11
N GLU A 159 -0.22 -32.49 3.01
CA GLU A 159 0.16 -32.05 1.65
C GLU A 159 -0.62 -30.80 1.24
N THR A 160 -1.94 -30.79 1.47
CA THR A 160 -2.80 -29.63 1.22
C THR A 160 -2.31 -28.42 2.01
N ALA A 161 -2.01 -28.58 3.30
CA ALA A 161 -1.51 -27.49 4.14
C ALA A 161 -0.24 -26.86 3.57
N ARG A 162 0.74 -27.68 3.17
CA ARG A 162 2.02 -27.21 2.63
C ARG A 162 1.86 -26.49 1.30
N LEU A 163 1.00 -27.01 0.43
CA LEU A 163 0.73 -26.41 -0.87
C LEU A 163 0.01 -25.07 -0.70
N ARG A 164 -1.10 -25.04 0.04
CA ARG A 164 -1.90 -23.82 0.22
C ARG A 164 -1.18 -22.74 1.04
N GLU A 165 -0.33 -23.12 1.98
CA GLU A 165 0.57 -22.16 2.65
C GLU A 165 1.52 -21.49 1.65
N HIS A 166 2.11 -22.26 0.74
CA HIS A 166 3.00 -21.71 -0.29
C HIS A 166 2.24 -20.80 -1.28
N GLU A 167 1.04 -21.19 -1.69
CA GLU A 167 0.16 -20.39 -2.53
C GLU A 167 -0.21 -19.06 -1.84
N LEU A 168 -0.59 -19.10 -0.56
CA LEU A 168 -0.89 -17.89 0.22
C LEU A 168 0.31 -16.95 0.32
N LEU A 169 1.49 -17.46 0.63
CA LEU A 169 2.68 -16.62 0.75
C LEU A 169 3.02 -15.97 -0.60
N THR A 170 2.82 -16.69 -1.71
CA THR A 170 3.01 -16.13 -3.06
C THR A 170 1.97 -15.06 -3.38
N ALA A 171 0.69 -15.29 -3.04
CA ALA A 171 -0.37 -14.30 -3.21
C ALA A 171 -0.13 -13.05 -2.35
N ALA A 172 0.30 -13.24 -1.10
CA ALA A 172 0.65 -12.17 -0.18
C ALA A 172 1.79 -11.28 -0.71
N ASP A 173 2.83 -11.88 -1.29
CA ASP A 173 3.92 -11.16 -1.95
C ASP A 173 3.41 -10.33 -3.14
N VAL A 174 2.51 -10.89 -3.95
CA VAL A 174 1.88 -10.17 -5.08
C VAL A 174 1.03 -8.99 -4.61
N LEU A 175 0.29 -9.17 -3.51
CA LEU A 175 -0.54 -8.12 -2.90
C LEU A 175 0.28 -7.07 -2.14
N GLY A 176 1.55 -7.34 -1.86
CA GLY A 176 2.43 -6.44 -1.09
C GLY A 176 2.17 -6.47 0.42
N LEU A 177 1.69 -7.60 0.96
CA LEU A 177 1.48 -7.74 2.40
C LEU A 177 2.83 -7.75 3.14
N SER A 178 2.84 -7.18 4.35
CA SER A 178 4.07 -7.04 5.14
C SER A 178 4.36 -8.27 6.01
N ASP A 179 3.32 -9.02 6.36
CA ASP A 179 3.40 -10.14 7.29
C ASP A 179 2.21 -11.10 7.08
N VAL A 180 2.45 -12.40 7.22
CA VAL A 180 1.43 -13.46 7.15
C VAL A 180 1.62 -14.40 8.34
N ARG A 181 0.57 -14.56 9.15
CA ARG A 181 0.58 -15.39 10.35
C ARG A 181 -0.51 -16.45 10.28
N PHE A 182 -0.18 -17.66 10.71
CA PHE A 182 -1.14 -18.75 10.86
C PHE A 182 -1.46 -18.98 12.35
N LEU A 183 -2.73 -19.11 12.71
CA LEU A 183 -3.13 -19.43 14.10
C LEU A 183 -2.90 -20.90 14.46
N GLY A 184 -2.87 -21.77 13.45
CA GLY A 184 -2.60 -23.21 13.60
C GLY A 184 -3.85 -24.04 13.94
N TRP A 185 -5.05 -23.52 13.66
CA TRP A 185 -6.29 -24.29 13.75
C TRP A 185 -6.52 -25.11 12.48
N LEU A 186 -7.20 -26.24 12.62
CA LEU A 186 -7.52 -27.10 11.48
C LEU A 186 -8.77 -26.61 10.75
N ASP A 187 -8.68 -26.58 9.42
CA ASP A 187 -9.82 -26.40 8.53
C ASP A 187 -10.97 -27.38 8.87
N SER A 188 -12.18 -26.81 8.96
CA SER A 188 -13.47 -27.43 9.31
C SER A 188 -13.63 -27.83 10.79
N GLU A 189 -12.72 -27.38 11.65
CA GLU A 189 -12.76 -27.58 13.10
C GLU A 189 -12.69 -26.27 13.90
N LEU A 190 -12.55 -25.12 13.24
CA LEU A 190 -12.44 -23.83 13.93
C LEU A 190 -13.72 -23.46 14.66
N ASP A 191 -14.88 -23.85 14.10
CA ASP A 191 -16.20 -23.71 14.74
C ASP A 191 -16.35 -24.49 16.07
N LYS A 192 -15.45 -25.45 16.32
CA LYS A 192 -15.40 -26.29 17.53
C LYS A 192 -14.24 -25.93 18.45
N ALA A 193 -13.38 -25.00 18.05
CA ALA A 193 -12.24 -24.58 18.85
C ALA A 193 -12.68 -23.94 20.17
N ASP A 194 -11.84 -24.03 21.21
CA ASP A 194 -12.07 -23.26 22.43
C ASP A 194 -11.89 -21.77 22.13
N GLU A 195 -13.02 -21.07 22.05
CA GLU A 195 -13.08 -19.64 21.70
C GLU A 195 -12.11 -18.80 22.53
N LYS A 196 -11.91 -19.12 23.82
CA LYS A 196 -11.02 -18.36 24.70
C LYS A 196 -9.57 -18.43 24.25
N ILE A 197 -9.15 -19.58 23.72
CA ILE A 197 -7.79 -19.77 23.20
C ILE A 197 -7.62 -18.95 21.93
N VAL A 198 -8.56 -19.05 20.99
CA VAL A 198 -8.47 -18.31 19.71
C VAL A 198 -8.52 -16.80 19.95
N ILE A 199 -9.45 -16.34 20.78
CA ILE A 199 -9.57 -14.93 21.17
C ILE A 199 -8.28 -14.46 21.82
N GLY A 200 -7.70 -15.23 22.74
CA GLY A 200 -6.43 -14.89 23.38
C GLY A 200 -5.27 -14.73 22.38
N GLN A 201 -5.17 -15.61 21.37
CA GLN A 201 -4.18 -15.48 20.29
C GLN A 201 -4.39 -14.20 19.49
N LEU A 202 -5.63 -13.92 19.08
CA LEU A 202 -5.97 -12.72 18.32
C LEU A 202 -5.74 -11.43 19.13
N VAL A 203 -6.12 -11.40 20.40
CA VAL A 203 -5.86 -10.28 21.32
C VAL A 203 -4.36 -10.02 21.43
N ALA A 204 -3.53 -11.06 21.53
CA ALA A 204 -2.07 -10.90 21.58
C ALA A 204 -1.54 -10.25 20.30
N ILE A 205 -1.99 -10.71 19.12
CA ILE A 205 -1.60 -10.14 17.82
C ILE A 205 -2.05 -8.67 17.70
N LEU A 206 -3.31 -8.37 18.02
CA LEU A 206 -3.84 -7.01 17.97
C LEU A 206 -3.12 -6.08 18.95
N SER A 207 -2.78 -6.58 20.14
CA SER A 207 -2.04 -5.82 21.15
C SER A 207 -0.60 -5.55 20.74
N GLU A 208 0.06 -6.50 20.08
CA GLU A 208 1.40 -6.36 19.51
C GLU A 208 1.40 -5.32 18.38
N ILE A 209 0.47 -5.46 17.43
CA ILE A 209 0.48 -4.65 16.21
C ILE A 209 -0.11 -3.26 16.44
N GLN A 210 -1.08 -3.09 17.35
CA GLN A 210 -1.82 -1.83 17.53
C GLN A 210 -2.34 -1.27 16.18
N PRO A 211 -3.15 -2.03 15.42
CA PRO A 211 -3.63 -1.59 14.11
C PRO A 211 -4.65 -0.45 14.23
N GLN A 212 -4.69 0.43 13.23
CA GLN A 212 -5.77 1.41 13.12
C GLN A 212 -6.98 0.84 12.39
N VAL A 213 -6.79 -0.20 11.57
CA VAL A 213 -7.85 -0.86 10.82
C VAL A 213 -7.76 -2.37 11.02
N VAL A 214 -8.88 -3.00 11.36
CA VAL A 214 -9.05 -4.45 11.40
C VAL A 214 -10.16 -4.85 10.44
N ILE A 215 -9.90 -5.84 9.59
CA ILE A 215 -10.87 -6.36 8.61
C ILE A 215 -11.11 -7.85 8.86
N THR A 216 -12.37 -8.27 8.81
CA THR A 216 -12.76 -9.70 8.84
C THR A 216 -14.08 -9.92 8.09
N PHE A 217 -14.63 -11.13 8.13
CA PHE A 217 -15.91 -11.45 7.50
C PHE A 217 -17.10 -10.75 8.15
N GLY A 218 -18.18 -10.59 7.38
CA GLY A 218 -19.51 -10.29 7.91
C GLY A 218 -20.10 -11.45 8.71
N ALA A 219 -21.22 -11.19 9.39
CA ALA A 219 -21.88 -12.17 10.27
C ALA A 219 -22.39 -13.42 9.55
N ASP A 220 -22.61 -13.33 8.25
CA ASP A 220 -22.99 -14.43 7.36
C ASP A 220 -21.78 -15.21 6.82
N GLY A 221 -20.55 -14.79 7.13
CA GLY A 221 -19.33 -15.40 6.61
C GLY A 221 -19.14 -15.25 5.09
N ILE A 222 -19.92 -14.35 4.44
CA ILE A 222 -20.06 -14.19 2.98
C ILE A 222 -20.68 -15.40 2.28
N SER A 223 -20.11 -16.60 2.44
CA SER A 223 -20.54 -17.85 1.81
C SER A 223 -21.39 -18.74 2.71
N GLY A 224 -21.54 -18.40 3.99
CA GLY A 224 -22.15 -19.26 5.00
C GLY A 224 -21.24 -20.38 5.52
N HIS A 225 -19.95 -20.39 5.14
CA HIS A 225 -18.99 -21.38 5.63
C HIS A 225 -18.84 -21.29 7.17
N PRO A 226 -18.92 -22.40 7.91
CA PRO A 226 -18.82 -22.40 9.38
C PRO A 226 -17.58 -21.69 9.90
N ASP A 227 -16.40 -21.94 9.31
CA ASP A 227 -15.16 -21.30 9.76
C ASP A 227 -15.14 -19.79 9.49
N HIS A 228 -15.83 -19.30 8.46
CA HIS A 228 -15.91 -17.85 8.20
C HIS A 228 -16.77 -17.16 9.25
N ILE A 229 -17.88 -17.81 9.64
CA ILE A 229 -18.76 -17.35 10.72
C ILE A 229 -17.99 -17.38 12.05
N ALA A 230 -17.22 -18.44 12.31
CA ALA A 230 -16.38 -18.54 13.50
C ALA A 230 -15.32 -17.42 13.54
N VAL A 231 -14.58 -17.21 12.45
CA VAL A 231 -13.59 -16.11 12.34
C VAL A 231 -14.23 -14.74 12.57
N HIS A 232 -15.43 -14.50 12.01
CA HIS A 232 -16.19 -13.27 12.27
C HIS A 232 -16.44 -13.07 13.77
N GLN A 233 -17.00 -14.08 14.44
CA GLN A 233 -17.36 -14.02 15.86
C GLN A 233 -16.11 -13.81 16.75
N LEU A 234 -15.08 -14.63 16.51
CA LEU A 234 -13.84 -14.64 17.29
C LEU A 234 -13.06 -13.33 17.11
N THR A 235 -12.96 -12.82 15.88
CA THR A 235 -12.30 -11.54 15.59
C THR A 235 -13.04 -10.38 16.23
N THR A 236 -14.37 -10.36 16.15
CA THR A 236 -15.19 -9.30 16.75
C THR A 236 -15.03 -9.28 18.27
N ALA A 237 -14.98 -10.45 18.91
CA ALA A 237 -14.74 -10.58 20.34
C ALA A 237 -13.31 -10.11 20.71
N ALA A 238 -12.29 -10.59 19.99
CA ALA A 238 -10.89 -10.23 20.22
C ALA A 238 -10.63 -8.74 20.02
N PHE A 239 -11.23 -8.11 19.00
CA PHE A 239 -11.13 -6.67 18.78
C PHE A 239 -11.64 -5.89 19.99
N LYS A 240 -12.84 -6.23 20.49
CA LYS A 240 -13.43 -5.60 21.68
C LYS A 240 -12.59 -5.84 22.94
N GLU A 241 -12.09 -7.05 23.13
CA GLU A 241 -11.30 -7.44 24.31
C GLU A 241 -9.91 -6.79 24.32
N SER A 242 -9.27 -6.67 23.17
CA SER A 242 -7.92 -6.10 23.04
C SER A 242 -7.84 -4.62 23.43
N GLY A 243 -8.95 -3.88 23.36
CA GLY A 243 -9.00 -2.45 23.66
C GLY A 243 -8.23 -1.56 22.67
N VAL A 244 -7.86 -2.09 21.49
CA VAL A 244 -7.20 -1.30 20.43
C VAL A 244 -8.11 -0.15 19.99
N ARG A 245 -7.53 1.04 19.86
CA ARG A 245 -8.25 2.25 19.40
C ARG A 245 -8.24 2.33 17.88
N GLY A 246 -8.82 1.32 17.23
CA GLY A 246 -8.92 1.21 15.78
C GLY A 246 -10.35 1.13 15.28
N LEU A 247 -10.48 0.84 13.99
CA LEU A 247 -11.74 0.64 13.29
C LEU A 247 -11.89 -0.84 12.95
N LEU A 248 -13.09 -1.39 13.13
CA LEU A 248 -13.42 -2.75 12.70
C LEU A 248 -14.33 -2.68 11.49
N TYR A 249 -13.92 -3.33 10.41
CA TYR A 249 -14.69 -3.46 9.19
C TYR A 249 -15.02 -4.91 8.90
N TYR A 250 -16.23 -5.14 8.43
CA TYR A 250 -16.64 -6.40 7.86
C TYR A 250 -16.64 -6.31 6.35
N ILE A 251 -16.11 -7.33 5.68
CA ILE A 251 -16.23 -7.46 4.23
C ILE A 251 -17.73 -7.48 3.89
N ALA A 252 -18.15 -6.59 2.99
CA ALA A 252 -19.51 -6.53 2.50
C ALA A 252 -19.59 -7.18 1.11
N PRO A 253 -20.63 -7.96 0.82
CA PRO A 253 -20.89 -8.41 -0.54
C PRO A 253 -20.96 -7.20 -1.48
N SER A 254 -20.18 -7.22 -2.56
CA SER A 254 -20.22 -6.17 -3.58
C SER A 254 -21.34 -6.46 -4.59
N GLU A 255 -21.72 -5.46 -5.39
CA GLU A 255 -22.50 -5.72 -6.61
C GLU A 255 -21.78 -6.69 -7.57
N ALA A 256 -20.51 -7.05 -7.39
CA ALA A 256 -19.87 -8.15 -8.14
C ALA A 256 -20.48 -9.53 -7.83
N THR A 257 -21.17 -9.67 -6.69
CA THR A 257 -22.07 -10.81 -6.42
C THR A 257 -23.25 -10.84 -7.42
N GLN A 258 -23.62 -9.72 -8.05
CA GLN A 258 -24.62 -9.70 -9.14
C GLN A 258 -24.12 -10.36 -10.45
N GLN A 259 -22.81 -10.55 -10.64
CA GLN A 259 -22.25 -11.06 -11.90
C GLN A 259 -21.78 -12.52 -11.88
N GLY A 260 -21.82 -13.27 -10.78
CA GLY A 260 -21.50 -14.71 -10.89
C GLY A 260 -21.13 -15.56 -9.69
N CYS A 261 -21.42 -15.20 -8.44
CA CYS A 261 -21.39 -16.17 -7.34
C CYS A 261 -22.62 -15.98 -6.45
N GLY A 262 -23.52 -16.97 -6.48
CA GLY A 262 -24.81 -16.91 -5.82
C GLY A 262 -24.70 -16.91 -4.30
N VAL A 263 -24.87 -15.74 -3.71
CA VAL A 263 -25.50 -15.53 -2.40
C VAL A 263 -26.25 -14.20 -2.48
N LEU A 264 -27.55 -14.19 -2.18
CA LEU A 264 -28.31 -12.94 -2.06
C LEU A 264 -27.92 -12.27 -0.73
N PRO A 265 -27.60 -10.98 -0.69
CA PRO A 265 -27.38 -10.30 0.57
C PRO A 265 -28.70 -10.30 1.36
N PRO A 266 -28.74 -10.80 2.60
CA PRO A 266 -29.85 -10.46 3.47
C PRO A 266 -29.78 -8.95 3.71
N ARG A 267 -30.83 -8.25 3.28
CA ARG A 267 -30.99 -6.79 3.31
C ARG A 267 -31.06 -6.18 4.73
N ALA A 268 -30.48 -6.82 5.75
CA ALA A 268 -30.75 -6.48 7.15
C ALA A 268 -29.69 -6.82 8.22
N ILE A 269 -28.55 -7.49 7.95
CA ILE A 269 -27.83 -8.15 9.08
C ILE A 269 -26.77 -7.30 9.81
N THR A 270 -26.09 -6.33 9.19
CA THR A 270 -24.93 -5.68 9.86
C THR A 270 -25.09 -4.22 10.24
N GLY A 271 -26.19 -3.55 9.84
CA GLY A 271 -26.66 -2.28 10.42
C GLY A 271 -25.77 -1.03 10.34
N GLY A 272 -24.51 -1.15 9.89
CA GLY A 272 -23.55 -0.05 9.77
C GLY A 272 -23.44 0.51 8.34
N PRO A 273 -22.81 1.69 8.17
CA PRO A 273 -22.60 2.30 6.86
C PRO A 273 -21.61 1.48 6.03
N THR A 274 -21.92 1.34 4.74
CA THR A 274 -21.06 0.67 3.76
C THR A 274 -20.13 1.67 3.10
N ILE A 275 -18.83 1.33 3.03
CA ILE A 275 -17.79 2.09 2.34
C ILE A 275 -17.40 1.31 1.09
N GLY A 276 -17.34 1.99 -0.05
CA GLY A 276 -16.78 1.46 -1.30
C GLY A 276 -15.36 1.96 -1.52
N ILE A 277 -14.42 1.05 -1.76
CA ILE A 277 -13.03 1.34 -2.08
C ILE A 277 -12.82 1.13 -3.58
N ASP A 278 -12.48 2.21 -4.30
CA ASP A 278 -12.05 2.12 -5.69
C ASP A 278 -10.69 1.42 -5.77
N VAL A 279 -10.69 0.29 -6.48
CA VAL A 279 -9.56 -0.61 -6.72
C VAL A 279 -9.21 -0.74 -8.21
N SER A 280 -9.75 0.14 -9.07
CA SER A 280 -9.57 0.09 -10.54
C SER A 280 -8.11 -0.08 -10.97
N GLN A 281 -7.18 0.58 -10.30
CA GLN A 281 -5.74 0.53 -10.60
C GLN A 281 -5.05 -0.76 -10.16
N TYR A 282 -5.73 -1.59 -9.36
CA TYR A 282 -5.18 -2.76 -8.67
C TYR A 282 -5.85 -4.08 -9.08
N LEU A 283 -6.80 -4.04 -10.03
CA LEU A 283 -7.52 -5.23 -10.50
C LEU A 283 -6.58 -6.30 -11.09
N VAL A 284 -5.54 -5.89 -11.82
CA VAL A 284 -4.54 -6.85 -12.36
C VAL A 284 -3.77 -7.54 -11.23
N THR A 285 -3.43 -6.81 -10.16
CA THR A 285 -2.75 -7.37 -8.98
C THR A 285 -3.66 -8.36 -8.26
N LYS A 286 -4.94 -7.99 -8.09
CA LYS A 286 -5.97 -8.86 -7.53
C LYS A 286 -6.11 -10.18 -8.32
N VAL A 287 -6.18 -10.11 -9.65
CA VAL A 287 -6.26 -11.32 -10.49
C VAL A 287 -5.01 -12.19 -10.30
N ARG A 288 -3.82 -11.59 -10.33
CA ARG A 288 -2.57 -12.34 -10.13
C ARG A 288 -2.51 -13.05 -8.78
N ALA A 289 -2.91 -12.37 -7.70
CA ALA A 289 -2.96 -12.96 -6.38
C ALA A 289 -3.97 -14.12 -6.32
N THR A 290 -5.15 -13.94 -6.91
CA THR A 290 -6.17 -15.00 -7.03
C THR A 290 -5.63 -16.21 -7.81
N GLN A 291 -4.84 -15.97 -8.86
CA GLN A 291 -4.20 -17.02 -9.67
C GLN A 291 -3.10 -17.80 -8.96
N CYS A 292 -2.51 -17.25 -7.88
CA CYS A 292 -1.54 -17.97 -7.07
C CYS A 292 -2.16 -19.18 -6.36
N HIS A 293 -3.46 -19.14 -6.08
CA HIS A 293 -4.22 -20.23 -5.45
C HIS A 293 -4.67 -21.29 -6.44
N ALA A 294 -3.76 -21.76 -7.30
CA ALA A 294 -4.06 -22.66 -8.42
C ALA A 294 -4.76 -23.95 -7.96
N SER A 295 -4.41 -24.47 -6.78
CA SER A 295 -5.03 -25.65 -6.20
C SER A 295 -6.53 -25.51 -5.92
N GLN A 296 -7.02 -24.27 -5.77
CA GLN A 296 -8.42 -23.95 -5.48
C GLN A 296 -9.26 -23.68 -6.74
N ASN A 297 -8.70 -23.92 -7.93
CA ASN A 297 -9.36 -23.70 -9.23
C ASN A 297 -9.96 -22.29 -9.34
N PRO A 298 -9.14 -21.23 -9.25
CA PRO A 298 -9.62 -19.85 -9.22
C PRO A 298 -10.37 -19.51 -10.51
N PRO A 299 -11.33 -18.58 -10.46
CA PRO A 299 -12.18 -18.25 -11.61
C PRO A 299 -11.43 -17.55 -12.76
N PHE A 300 -10.18 -17.16 -12.57
CA PHE A 300 -9.36 -16.45 -13.55
C PHE A 300 -8.19 -17.32 -14.01
N SER A 301 -8.29 -17.98 -15.17
CA SER A 301 -7.20 -18.81 -15.70
C SER A 301 -6.47 -18.16 -16.90
N GLY A 302 -6.98 -17.03 -17.42
CA GLY A 302 -6.44 -16.34 -18.57
C GLY A 302 -5.35 -15.30 -18.25
N ASP A 303 -5.09 -14.43 -19.23
CA ASP A 303 -4.17 -13.29 -19.04
C ASP A 303 -4.71 -12.32 -17.98
N PRO A 304 -3.91 -11.95 -16.96
CA PRO A 304 -4.40 -11.11 -15.86
C PRO A 304 -4.97 -9.75 -16.27
N LYS A 305 -4.51 -9.16 -17.37
CA LYS A 305 -5.04 -7.86 -17.82
C LYS A 305 -6.42 -8.03 -18.42
N THR A 306 -6.59 -9.05 -19.27
CA THR A 306 -7.89 -9.37 -19.88
C THR A 306 -8.91 -9.76 -18.82
N GLU A 307 -8.56 -10.62 -17.86
CA GLU A 307 -9.46 -11.02 -16.77
C GLU A 307 -9.88 -9.82 -15.91
N ALA A 308 -8.96 -8.89 -15.66
CA ALA A 308 -9.23 -7.68 -14.87
C ALA A 308 -10.24 -6.72 -15.54
N GLU A 309 -10.38 -6.74 -16.87
CA GLU A 309 -11.37 -5.91 -17.59
C GLU A 309 -12.82 -6.30 -17.25
N HIS A 310 -13.03 -7.51 -16.72
CA HIS A 310 -14.34 -8.04 -16.36
C HIS A 310 -14.66 -7.87 -14.86
N LEU A 311 -13.76 -7.27 -14.08
CA LEU A 311 -13.96 -7.10 -12.64
C LEU A 311 -14.58 -5.76 -12.27
N ALA A 312 -15.41 -5.78 -11.23
CA ALA A 312 -15.92 -4.57 -10.63
C ALA A 312 -14.77 -3.73 -10.04
N CYS A 313 -14.84 -2.41 -10.23
CA CYS A 313 -13.84 -1.47 -9.76
C CYS A 313 -13.93 -1.12 -8.26
N HIS A 314 -14.94 -1.61 -7.54
CA HIS A 314 -15.15 -1.30 -6.13
C HIS A 314 -15.27 -2.56 -5.27
N GLU A 315 -14.61 -2.54 -4.13
CA GLU A 315 -14.78 -3.51 -3.04
C GLU A 315 -15.44 -2.82 -1.84
N TYR A 316 -16.31 -3.51 -1.12
CA TYR A 316 -17.18 -2.88 -0.14
C TYR A 316 -16.98 -3.45 1.26
N PHE A 317 -17.12 -2.58 2.26
CA PHE A 317 -16.93 -2.91 3.67
C PHE A 317 -17.99 -2.24 4.53
N VAL A 318 -18.53 -2.94 5.51
CA VAL A 318 -19.42 -2.35 6.53
C VAL A 318 -18.58 -1.95 7.74
N LEU A 319 -18.69 -0.69 8.16
CA LEU A 319 -18.10 -0.24 9.43
C LEU A 319 -18.87 -0.87 10.59
N ALA A 320 -18.19 -1.73 11.37
CA ALA A 320 -18.76 -2.43 12.51
C ALA A 320 -18.42 -1.76 13.85
N PHE A 321 -17.26 -1.12 13.95
CA PHE A 321 -16.86 -0.37 15.14
C PHE A 321 -15.99 0.86 14.78
N PRO A 322 -16.26 2.05 15.36
CA PRO A 322 -17.44 2.35 16.17
C PRO A 322 -18.72 2.26 15.33
N VAL A 323 -19.85 1.99 15.98
CA VAL A 323 -21.15 2.01 15.28
C VAL A 323 -21.48 3.47 15.01
N LEU A 324 -21.41 3.88 13.74
CA LEU A 324 -21.77 5.20 13.26
C LEU A 324 -23.04 5.13 12.42
N GLU A 325 -23.78 6.24 12.34
CA GLU A 325 -25.00 6.33 11.51
C GLU A 325 -24.67 6.48 10.01
N SER A 326 -23.54 7.13 9.69
CA SER A 326 -23.09 7.34 8.32
C SER A 326 -21.57 7.42 8.23
N VAL A 327 -21.02 7.14 7.04
CA VAL A 327 -19.62 7.39 6.68
C VAL A 327 -19.58 8.13 5.35
N THR A 328 -18.78 9.18 5.27
CA THR A 328 -18.64 10.03 4.08
C THR A 328 -17.29 9.87 3.36
N THR A 329 -16.45 8.95 3.85
CA THR A 329 -15.09 8.74 3.36
C THR A 329 -15.02 7.53 2.42
N HIS A 330 -14.08 7.57 1.49
CA HIS A 330 -13.74 6.46 0.59
C HIS A 330 -12.39 5.83 0.98
N ASP A 331 -12.03 5.98 2.26
CA ASP A 331 -10.78 5.52 2.85
C ASP A 331 -11.08 4.89 4.22
N LEU A 332 -10.71 3.62 4.38
CA LEU A 332 -10.83 2.85 5.62
C LEU A 332 -10.02 3.45 6.79
N PHE A 333 -9.04 4.33 6.55
CA PHE A 333 -8.28 5.01 7.61
C PHE A 333 -8.84 6.38 8.00
N GLU A 334 -9.74 6.96 7.21
CA GLU A 334 -10.33 8.27 7.51
C GLU A 334 -11.77 8.12 8.01
N GLN A 335 -12.07 8.71 9.17
CA GLN A 335 -13.44 8.94 9.62
C GLN A 335 -13.69 10.43 9.80
N LYS A 336 -14.61 10.99 9.01
CA LYS A 336 -15.25 12.28 9.32
C LYS A 336 -16.59 11.98 9.98
N LEU A 337 -16.67 12.24 11.29
CA LEU A 337 -17.94 12.29 12.00
C LEU A 337 -18.70 13.52 11.51
N GLU A 338 -19.78 13.32 10.74
CA GLU A 338 -20.80 14.36 10.61
C GLU A 338 -21.66 14.31 11.87
N MET A 339 -21.41 15.23 12.81
CA MET A 339 -22.38 15.50 13.85
C MET A 339 -23.54 16.23 13.19
N GLU A 340 -24.66 15.55 12.96
CA GLU A 340 -25.92 16.22 12.65
C GLU A 340 -26.28 17.13 13.83
N VAL A 341 -25.97 18.42 13.71
CA VAL A 341 -26.48 19.45 14.59
C VAL A 341 -27.96 19.58 14.26
N HIS A 342 -28.81 18.81 14.94
CA HIS A 342 -30.23 19.11 15.02
C HIS A 342 -30.40 20.49 15.65
N HIS A 343 -30.50 21.52 14.80
CA HIS A 343 -31.14 22.78 15.18
C HIS A 343 -32.62 22.49 15.37
N GLU A 344 -33.03 22.18 16.61
CA GLU A 344 -34.39 22.40 17.05
C GLU A 344 -34.72 23.88 16.82
N ARG A 345 -35.55 24.15 15.81
CA ARG A 345 -36.20 25.44 15.66
C ARG A 345 -37.35 25.51 16.67
N ALA A 346 -37.29 26.57 17.46
CA ALA A 346 -38.26 27.07 18.42
C ALA A 346 -39.73 27.01 18.00
#